data_AF-A0A418QNX3-F1
#
_entry.id   AF-A0A418QNX3-F1
#
_cell.length_a   1.000
_cell.length_b   1.000
_cell.length_c   1.000
_cell.angle_alpha   90.00
_cell.angle_beta   90.00
_cell.angle_gamma   90.00
#
_symmetry.space_group_name_H-M   'P 1'
#
loop_
_entity.id
_entity.type
_entity.pdbx_description
1 polymer ?
#
loop_
_entity_poly.entity_id
_entity_poly.type
_entity_poly.pdbx_seq_one_letter_code
_entity_poly.pdbx_strand_id
1 'polypeptide(L)'
;MRQHIEAYVRPDGNRGLQVRELARATHVSAATLKLVLDRPELLAMNSLVGLAQLLTIPPAQLLIDVALQVSRQAAATPHQIGRKPSLRQRRTKPANAAQPATESVTAETLASVAATGAVASPSHQGPQASKATISRVGYATSGPSTVDFPEDLAVRVPYCEATFQQKALAVASLQQELKDHFPPLPLPRWATELDALHPDLWIEGQVVELDYADLTQLTQRLAMAPELPMIDPPVYNHRARYLARRQAEYTQQAIAALAELEQNPSAYGPDTRGLILKLAIGNGVVTEVLQAFGEADNYAQHPNQVPGGATVNERLFALHWQKIKASSFYPKDARQ
;
A
#
# COMPACT_ATOMS: atom_id res chain seq x y z
N MET A 1 -27.46 -9.16 3.89
CA MET A 1 -26.36 -9.01 4.88
C MET A 1 -26.85 -8.70 6.29
N ARG A 2 -27.55 -7.57 6.55
CA ARG A 2 -28.01 -7.21 7.91
C ARG A 2 -28.84 -8.31 8.57
N GLN A 3 -29.75 -8.93 7.82
CA GLN A 3 -30.57 -10.05 8.29
C GLN A 3 -29.73 -11.25 8.76
N HIS A 4 -28.65 -11.59 8.06
CA HIS A 4 -27.77 -12.70 8.46
C HIS A 4 -26.99 -12.38 9.74
N ILE A 5 -26.55 -11.13 9.89
CA ILE A 5 -25.86 -10.68 11.10
C ILE A 5 -26.81 -10.71 12.29
N GLU A 6 -28.06 -10.24 12.14
CA GLU A 6 -29.07 -10.23 13.20
C GLU A 6 -29.59 -11.63 13.56
N ALA A 7 -29.64 -12.55 12.59
CA ALA A 7 -30.06 -13.93 12.79
C ALA A 7 -29.00 -14.83 13.40
N TYR A 8 -27.72 -14.45 13.34
CA TYR A 8 -26.63 -15.22 13.90
C TYR A 8 -26.75 -15.34 15.43
N VAL A 9 -26.75 -16.57 15.94
CA VAL A 9 -26.75 -16.87 17.37
C VAL A 9 -25.32 -17.24 17.76
N ARG A 10 -24.72 -16.42 18.61
CA ARG A 10 -23.37 -16.66 19.11
C ARG A 10 -23.34 -17.85 20.09
N PRO A 11 -22.15 -18.44 20.35
CA PRO A 11 -22.01 -19.54 21.30
C PRO A 11 -22.46 -19.21 22.74
N ASP A 12 -22.46 -17.94 23.12
CA ASP A 12 -22.96 -17.45 24.42
C ASP A 12 -24.48 -17.29 24.47
N GLY A 13 -25.21 -17.64 23.40
CA GLY A 13 -26.66 -17.55 23.29
C GLY A 13 -27.18 -16.16 22.91
N ASN A 14 -26.30 -15.15 22.82
CA ASN A 14 -26.68 -13.82 22.37
C ASN A 14 -26.89 -13.79 20.86
N ARG A 15 -27.91 -13.05 20.41
CA ARG A 15 -28.16 -12.81 18.98
C ARG A 15 -27.34 -11.63 18.48
N GLY A 16 -26.86 -11.71 17.24
CA GLY A 16 -26.05 -10.68 16.61
C GLY A 16 -24.56 -10.91 16.75
N LEU A 17 -23.78 -10.31 15.84
CA LEU A 17 -22.32 -10.19 15.98
C LEU A 17 -21.95 -8.85 16.59
N GLN A 18 -20.94 -8.83 17.44
CA GLN A 18 -20.39 -7.57 17.94
C GLN A 18 -19.62 -6.84 16.83
N VAL A 19 -19.65 -5.51 16.84
CA VAL A 19 -18.91 -4.67 15.86
C VAL A 19 -17.43 -5.03 15.81
N ARG A 20 -16.82 -5.40 16.95
CA ARG A 20 -15.40 -5.81 17.01
C ARG A 20 -15.14 -7.14 16.30
N GLU A 21 -16.03 -8.11 16.42
CA GLU A 21 -15.92 -9.42 15.75
C GLU A 21 -16.07 -9.25 14.24
N LEU A 22 -17.03 -8.43 13.85
CA LEU A 22 -17.30 -8.11 12.46
C LEU A 22 -16.14 -7.34 11.81
N ALA A 23 -15.53 -6.39 12.53
CA ALA A 23 -14.35 -5.65 12.08
C ALA A 23 -13.13 -6.56 11.91
N ARG A 24 -12.94 -7.50 12.85
CA ARG A 24 -11.85 -8.47 12.78
C ARG A 24 -11.99 -9.42 11.59
N ALA A 25 -13.20 -9.94 11.34
CA ALA A 25 -13.42 -10.89 10.24
C ALA A 25 -13.41 -10.25 8.85
N THR A 26 -13.81 -8.97 8.76
CA THR A 26 -13.86 -8.26 7.47
C THR A 26 -12.59 -7.48 7.15
N HIS A 27 -11.71 -7.27 8.14
CA HIS A 27 -10.59 -6.33 8.08
C HIS A 27 -11.02 -4.89 7.75
N VAL A 28 -12.25 -4.51 8.14
CA VAL A 28 -12.83 -3.18 7.90
C VAL A 28 -13.00 -2.44 9.22
N SER A 29 -12.69 -1.14 9.23
CA SER A 29 -12.84 -0.31 10.43
C SER A 29 -14.30 -0.24 10.92
N ALA A 30 -14.51 -0.08 12.23
CA ALA A 30 -15.85 0.02 12.83
C ALA A 30 -16.68 1.18 12.25
N ALA A 31 -16.04 2.28 11.84
CA ALA A 31 -16.71 3.41 11.21
C ALA A 31 -17.23 3.04 9.80
N THR A 32 -16.39 2.39 9.01
CA THR A 32 -16.72 1.93 7.66
C THR A 32 -17.81 0.84 7.68
N LEU A 33 -17.83 -0.02 8.71
CA LEU A 33 -18.86 -1.05 8.87
C LEU A 33 -20.28 -0.50 8.95
N LYS A 34 -20.49 0.67 9.57
CA LYS A 34 -21.83 1.30 9.60
C LYS A 34 -22.31 1.64 8.19
N LEU A 35 -21.42 2.23 7.38
CA LEU A 35 -21.71 2.63 6.01
C LEU A 35 -21.95 1.41 5.11
N VAL A 36 -21.14 0.37 5.29
CA VAL A 36 -21.25 -0.93 4.61
C VAL A 36 -22.56 -1.65 4.95
N LEU A 37 -23.04 -1.58 6.18
CA LEU A 37 -24.31 -2.20 6.57
C LEU A 37 -25.50 -1.59 5.82
N ASP A 38 -25.40 -0.31 5.46
CA ASP A 38 -26.40 0.40 4.66
C ASP A 38 -26.16 0.22 3.16
N ARG A 39 -24.88 0.10 2.73
CA ARG A 39 -24.43 -0.08 1.34
C ARG A 39 -23.48 -1.28 1.21
N PRO A 40 -24.02 -2.51 1.11
CA PRO A 40 -23.20 -3.72 1.10
C PRO A 40 -22.34 -3.85 -0.18
N GLU A 41 -22.64 -3.09 -1.24
CA GLU A 41 -21.85 -3.00 -2.47
C GLU A 41 -20.45 -2.41 -2.28
N LEU A 42 -20.19 -1.73 -1.16
CA LEU A 42 -18.88 -1.15 -0.86
C LEU A 42 -17.94 -2.14 -0.16
N LEU A 43 -18.41 -3.35 0.17
CA LEU A 43 -17.56 -4.36 0.79
C LEU A 43 -16.69 -5.04 -0.28
N ALA A 44 -15.39 -5.13 -0.02
CA ALA A 44 -14.47 -5.90 -0.87
C ALA A 44 -14.82 -7.41 -0.84
N MET A 45 -14.52 -8.11 -1.94
CA MET A 45 -14.82 -9.54 -2.08
C MET A 45 -14.17 -10.39 -0.95
N ASN A 46 -12.92 -10.09 -0.59
CA ASN A 46 -12.22 -10.81 0.49
C ASN A 46 -12.93 -10.62 1.85
N SER A 47 -13.44 -9.43 2.12
CA SER A 47 -14.22 -9.14 3.32
C SER A 47 -15.57 -9.88 3.34
N LEU A 48 -16.19 -10.10 2.18
CA LEU A 48 -17.42 -10.92 2.08
C LEU A 48 -17.12 -12.39 2.40
N VAL A 49 -15.98 -12.91 1.95
CA VAL A 49 -15.56 -14.29 2.26
C VAL A 49 -15.27 -14.45 3.77
N GLY A 50 -14.55 -13.51 4.38
CA GLY A 50 -14.30 -13.53 5.82
C GLY A 50 -15.60 -13.45 6.66
N LEU A 51 -16.56 -12.64 6.22
CA LEU A 51 -17.88 -12.55 6.84
C LEU A 51 -18.71 -13.83 6.66
N ALA A 52 -18.64 -14.48 5.49
CA ALA A 52 -19.33 -15.74 5.23
C ALA A 52 -18.81 -16.87 6.15
N GLN A 53 -17.49 -16.95 6.31
CA GLN A 53 -16.86 -17.91 7.22
C GLN A 53 -17.29 -17.68 8.67
N LEU A 54 -17.30 -16.43 9.14
CA LEU A 54 -17.74 -16.08 10.49
C LEU A 54 -19.21 -16.46 10.75
N LEU A 55 -20.07 -16.29 9.75
CA LEU A 55 -21.49 -16.61 9.83
C LEU A 55 -21.81 -18.08 9.56
N THR A 56 -20.80 -18.91 9.26
CA THR A 56 -20.95 -20.30 8.82
C THR A 56 -21.90 -20.49 7.61
N ILE A 57 -21.94 -19.48 6.73
CA ILE A 57 -22.73 -19.49 5.48
C ILE A 57 -21.78 -19.74 4.30
N PRO A 58 -22.17 -20.55 3.28
CA PRO A 58 -21.39 -20.67 2.06
C PRO A 58 -21.17 -19.29 1.39
N PRO A 59 -19.93 -18.93 0.98
CA PRO A 59 -19.65 -17.61 0.41
C PRO A 59 -20.52 -17.24 -0.79
N ALA A 60 -20.82 -18.21 -1.66
CA ALA A 60 -21.71 -18.03 -2.81
C ALA A 60 -23.13 -17.60 -2.40
N GLN A 61 -23.67 -18.17 -1.32
CA GLN A 61 -25.00 -17.82 -0.84
C GLN A 61 -25.04 -16.38 -0.31
N LEU A 62 -24.03 -16.00 0.49
CA LEU A 62 -23.93 -14.64 1.00
C LEU A 62 -23.82 -13.61 -0.14
N LEU A 63 -23.07 -13.94 -1.20
CA LEU A 63 -22.94 -13.08 -2.39
C LEU A 63 -24.27 -12.88 -3.12
N ILE A 64 -25.04 -13.95 -3.31
CA ILE A 64 -26.38 -13.87 -3.91
C ILE A 64 -27.28 -12.97 -3.07
N ASP A 65 -27.27 -13.14 -1.75
CA ASP A 65 -28.11 -12.35 -0.85
C ASP A 65 -27.71 -10.87 -0.81
N VAL A 66 -26.41 -10.57 -0.90
CA VAL A 66 -25.91 -9.19 -1.05
C VAL A 66 -26.35 -8.59 -2.38
N ALA A 67 -26.20 -9.31 -3.49
CA ALA A 67 -26.61 -8.83 -4.80
C ALA A 67 -28.13 -8.55 -4.86
N LEU A 68 -28.95 -9.44 -4.29
CA LEU A 68 -30.39 -9.23 -4.16
C LEU A 68 -30.75 -8.04 -3.26
N GLN A 69 -29.98 -7.82 -2.19
CA GLN A 69 -30.17 -6.65 -1.33
C GLN A 69 -29.87 -5.36 -2.10
N VAL A 70 -28.76 -5.29 -2.84
CA VAL A 70 -28.39 -4.14 -3.66
C VAL A 70 -29.43 -3.88 -4.75
N SER A 71 -29.93 -4.92 -5.43
CA SER A 71 -30.97 -4.74 -6.44
C SER A 71 -32.28 -4.20 -5.86
N ARG A 72 -32.66 -4.63 -4.65
CA ARG A 72 -33.85 -4.10 -3.94
C ARG A 72 -33.64 -2.64 -3.53
N GLN A 73 -32.44 -2.27 -3.06
CA GLN A 73 -32.11 -0.89 -2.71
C GLN A 73 -32.13 0.02 -3.94
N ALA A 74 -31.63 -0.46 -5.08
CA ALA A 74 -31.68 0.26 -6.36
C ALA A 74 -33.13 0.49 -6.81
N ALA A 75 -34.01 -0.51 -6.69
CA ALA A 75 -35.43 -0.37 -7.03
C ALA A 75 -36.21 0.55 -6.07
N ALA A 76 -35.85 0.54 -4.78
CA ALA A 76 -36.50 1.35 -3.74
C ALA A 76 -36.05 2.82 -3.75
N THR A 77 -34.98 3.16 -4.46
CA THR A 77 -34.53 4.54 -4.64
C THR A 77 -35.05 5.04 -5.98
N PRO A 78 -36.29 5.56 -6.08
CA PRO A 78 -36.77 6.15 -7.32
C PRO A 78 -35.82 7.29 -7.66
N HIS A 79 -35.13 7.13 -8.79
CA HIS A 79 -34.31 8.15 -9.40
C HIS A 79 -35.05 9.50 -9.36
N GLN A 80 -34.61 10.40 -8.48
CA GLN A 80 -34.91 11.83 -8.59
C GLN A 80 -34.14 12.42 -9.78
N ILE A 81 -34.35 11.84 -10.96
CA ILE A 81 -33.97 12.44 -12.22
C ILE A 81 -35.15 13.33 -12.60
N GLY A 82 -35.06 14.63 -12.29
CA GLY A 82 -35.92 15.60 -12.99
C GLY A 82 -36.58 16.73 -12.21
N ARG A 83 -36.13 17.14 -11.02
CA ARG A 83 -36.48 18.49 -10.51
C ARG A 83 -35.32 19.45 -10.72
N LYS A 84 -35.35 20.11 -11.89
CA LYS A 84 -34.58 21.33 -12.15
C LYS A 84 -34.87 22.33 -11.01
N PRO A 85 -33.87 22.88 -10.31
CA PRO A 85 -34.11 24.03 -9.44
C PRO A 85 -34.56 25.18 -10.34
N SER A 86 -35.79 25.65 -10.15
CA SER A 86 -36.31 26.84 -10.81
C SER A 86 -35.44 28.03 -10.40
N LEU A 87 -34.61 28.50 -11.31
CA LEU A 87 -33.93 29.79 -11.27
C LEU A 87 -35.00 30.88 -11.16
N ARG A 88 -35.25 31.33 -9.92
CA ARG A 88 -36.07 32.51 -9.66
C ARG A 88 -35.28 33.72 -10.15
N GLN A 89 -35.78 34.26 -11.26
CA GLN A 89 -35.34 35.48 -11.93
C GLN A 89 -34.99 36.59 -10.93
N ARG A 90 -33.71 36.96 -10.84
CA ARG A 90 -33.30 38.23 -10.24
C ARG A 90 -33.27 39.28 -11.35
N ARG A 91 -34.39 39.99 -11.44
CA ARG A 91 -34.68 41.10 -12.34
C ARG A 91 -33.73 42.27 -12.04
N THR A 92 -32.97 42.69 -13.03
CA THR A 92 -32.18 43.93 -13.06
C THR A 92 -33.06 45.11 -13.50
N LYS A 93 -33.04 46.23 -12.77
CA LYS A 93 -33.30 47.60 -13.26
C LYS A 93 -32.78 48.64 -12.24
N PRO A 94 -32.57 49.92 -12.62
CA PRO A 94 -31.27 50.58 -12.48
C PRO A 94 -31.30 51.87 -11.63
N ALA A 95 -30.09 52.41 -11.42
CA ALA A 95 -29.71 53.82 -11.22
C ALA A 95 -30.66 54.78 -10.48
N ASN A 96 -30.22 55.30 -9.33
CA ASN A 96 -30.30 56.74 -9.08
C ASN A 96 -29.23 57.21 -8.08
N ALA A 97 -28.70 58.41 -8.34
CA ALA A 97 -27.67 59.10 -7.58
C ALA A 97 -28.24 59.79 -6.34
N ALA A 98 -27.45 59.87 -5.27
CA ALA A 98 -27.32 61.04 -4.38
C ALA A 98 -26.30 60.74 -3.27
N GLN A 99 -25.22 61.53 -3.26
CA GLN A 99 -24.44 61.91 -2.07
C GLN A 99 -25.33 62.79 -1.14
N PRO A 100 -25.07 62.91 0.19
CA PRO A 100 -23.91 63.64 0.68
C PRO A 100 -23.19 63.06 1.91
N ALA A 101 -22.04 63.70 2.16
CA ALA A 101 -21.06 63.49 3.21
C ALA A 101 -21.57 63.67 4.63
N THR A 102 -20.88 63.05 5.61
CA THR A 102 -20.15 63.74 6.69
C THR A 102 -19.30 62.75 7.51
N GLU A 103 -18.10 63.23 7.86
CA GLU A 103 -17.40 63.10 9.17
C GLU A 103 -17.07 61.69 9.72
N SER A 104 -15.81 61.25 9.71
CA SER A 104 -14.69 61.60 10.62
C SER A 104 -14.52 60.61 11.79
N VAL A 105 -13.30 60.56 12.32
CA VAL A 105 -12.88 59.95 13.61
C VAL A 105 -12.11 58.61 13.54
N THR A 106 -10.78 58.81 13.55
CA THR A 106 -9.69 58.17 14.32
C THR A 106 -9.14 56.78 13.98
N ALA A 107 -7.81 56.82 13.79
CA ALA A 107 -6.85 55.74 13.91
C ALA A 107 -6.63 55.33 15.38
N GLU A 108 -6.46 54.03 15.60
CA GLU A 108 -5.86 53.31 16.74
C GLU A 108 -6.32 51.83 16.53
N THR A 109 -5.54 50.75 16.52
CA THR A 109 -4.27 50.42 17.18
C THR A 109 -3.72 49.18 16.46
N LEU A 110 -2.45 49.21 16.03
CA LEU A 110 -1.66 48.02 15.71
C LEU A 110 -0.68 47.82 16.87
N ALA A 111 -0.86 46.76 17.66
CA ALA A 111 0.24 46.16 18.43
C ALA A 111 -0.15 44.80 19.01
N SER A 112 0.80 43.88 18.86
CA SER A 112 1.05 42.70 19.71
C SER A 112 0.15 41.48 19.51
N VAL A 113 0.72 40.40 18.97
CA VAL A 113 1.18 39.27 19.79
C VAL A 113 2.33 38.58 19.06
N ALA A 114 3.51 38.63 19.66
CA ALA A 114 4.55 37.65 19.47
C ALA A 114 4.22 36.44 20.37
N ALA A 115 4.19 35.24 19.78
CA ALA A 115 4.26 33.99 20.52
C ALA A 115 5.11 33.01 19.71
N THR A 116 6.40 33.04 20.00
CA THR A 116 7.37 31.97 19.78
C THR A 116 6.84 30.66 20.37
N GLY A 117 6.53 29.72 19.50
CA GLY A 117 6.28 28.32 19.84
C GLY A 117 7.13 27.44 18.93
N ALA A 118 8.37 27.20 19.34
CA ALA A 118 9.21 26.18 18.75
C ALA A 118 8.58 24.81 19.03
N VAL A 119 8.09 24.15 17.98
CA VAL A 119 7.71 22.74 18.03
C VAL A 119 8.74 21.97 17.23
N ALA A 120 9.45 21.12 17.95
CA ALA A 120 10.51 20.25 17.46
C ALA A 120 9.99 19.31 16.37
N SER A 121 10.76 19.22 15.29
CA SER A 121 10.67 18.16 14.29
C SER A 121 10.97 16.79 14.94
N PRO A 122 10.15 15.75 14.74
CA PRO A 122 10.55 14.40 15.08
C PRO A 122 11.48 13.87 13.98
N SER A 123 12.76 13.73 14.32
CA SER A 123 13.72 12.93 13.57
C SER A 123 13.27 11.47 13.56
N HIS A 124 12.79 10.98 12.42
CA HIS A 124 12.65 9.55 12.19
C HIS A 124 14.05 8.95 12.00
N GLN A 125 14.60 8.38 13.08
CA GLN A 125 15.67 7.39 12.99
C GLN A 125 15.07 6.11 12.38
N GLY A 126 15.51 5.77 11.17
CA GLY A 126 15.37 4.41 10.66
C GLY A 126 16.18 3.44 11.52
N PRO A 127 15.86 2.13 11.50
CA PRO A 127 16.56 1.14 12.30
C PRO A 127 18.02 1.06 11.84
N GLN A 128 18.93 1.61 12.65
CA GLN A 128 20.32 1.20 12.61
C GLN A 128 20.39 -0.24 13.09
N ALA A 129 20.71 -1.16 12.18
CA ALA A 129 21.13 -2.50 12.54
C ALA A 129 22.37 -2.36 13.45
N SER A 130 22.15 -2.63 14.72
CA SER A 130 23.21 -2.68 15.71
C SER A 130 24.10 -3.87 15.38
N LYS A 131 25.41 -3.64 15.17
CA LYS A 131 26.40 -4.71 15.28
C LYS A 131 26.19 -5.37 16.65
N ALA A 132 25.63 -6.57 16.66
CA ALA A 132 25.41 -7.34 17.87
C ALA A 132 26.72 -8.01 18.29
N THR A 133 27.63 -7.22 18.88
CA THR A 133 28.79 -7.77 19.60
C THR A 133 28.30 -8.34 20.92
N ILE A 134 28.34 -9.67 21.04
CA ILE A 134 28.05 -10.38 22.28
C ILE A 134 29.23 -10.22 23.24
N SER A 135 28.95 -9.65 24.42
CA SER A 135 29.90 -9.44 25.52
C SER A 135 30.59 -10.72 25.98
N ARG A 136 31.92 -10.65 26.14
CA ARG A 136 32.74 -11.65 26.86
C ARG A 136 33.22 -11.08 28.20
N VAL A 137 32.97 -11.83 29.26
CA VAL A 137 33.43 -11.55 30.65
C VAL A 137 34.92 -11.90 30.79
N GLY A 138 35.72 -11.02 31.41
CA GLY A 138 36.93 -11.44 32.15
C GLY A 138 38.18 -10.53 32.12
N TYR A 139 38.32 -9.73 33.18
CA TYR A 139 39.53 -9.26 33.89
C TYR A 139 40.42 -8.12 33.33
N ALA A 140 40.81 -7.27 34.28
CA ALA A 140 41.45 -5.96 34.12
C ALA A 140 42.97 -6.00 33.96
N THR A 141 43.54 -5.03 33.24
CA THR A 141 44.71 -4.27 33.70
C THR A 141 44.78 -2.92 32.97
N SER A 142 45.06 -1.86 33.73
CA SER A 142 45.05 -0.45 33.33
C SER A 142 46.34 -0.02 32.62
N GLY A 143 46.20 0.69 31.50
CA GLY A 143 47.23 1.54 30.90
C GLY A 143 46.61 2.48 29.85
N PRO A 144 46.98 3.77 29.77
CA PRO A 144 46.43 4.68 28.78
C PRO A 144 47.22 4.52 27.47
N SER A 145 46.80 3.55 26.66
CA SER A 145 47.25 3.40 25.28
C SER A 145 46.21 4.01 24.35
N THR A 146 46.70 4.84 23.44
CA THR A 146 46.06 5.29 22.21
C THR A 146 45.12 4.21 21.67
N VAL A 147 43.86 4.57 21.40
CA VAL A 147 42.84 3.66 20.84
C VAL A 147 43.22 3.38 19.39
N ASP A 148 44.17 2.48 19.19
CA ASP A 148 44.29 1.73 17.95
C ASP A 148 43.06 0.82 17.91
N PHE A 149 42.14 1.11 16.99
CA PHE A 149 41.06 0.19 16.68
C PHE A 149 41.73 -1.14 16.26
N PRO A 150 41.42 -2.27 16.91
CA PRO A 150 41.99 -3.55 16.52
C PRO A 150 41.67 -3.76 15.04
N GLU A 151 42.71 -3.77 14.21
CA GLU A 151 42.61 -4.03 12.78
C GLU A 151 41.84 -5.33 12.55
N ASP A 152 40.90 -5.29 11.61
CA ASP A 152 40.06 -6.41 11.16
C ASP A 152 40.86 -7.73 11.08
N LEU A 153 40.72 -8.58 12.10
CA LEU A 153 41.29 -9.93 12.12
C LEU A 153 40.52 -10.90 11.20
N ALA A 154 39.49 -10.40 10.51
CA ALA A 154 38.69 -11.19 9.59
C ALA A 154 39.53 -11.55 8.35
N VAL A 155 39.87 -12.83 8.23
CA VAL A 155 40.55 -13.35 7.04
C VAL A 155 39.51 -13.77 6.01
N ARG A 156 39.55 -13.17 4.82
CA ARG A 156 38.73 -13.59 3.68
C ARG A 156 39.29 -14.89 3.10
N VAL A 157 38.47 -15.93 3.08
CA VAL A 157 38.79 -17.24 2.50
C VAL A 157 37.84 -17.51 1.34
N PRO A 158 38.35 -17.68 0.10
CA PRO A 158 37.50 -18.04 -1.04
C PRO A 158 36.74 -19.34 -0.80
N TYR A 159 35.48 -19.43 -1.23
CA TYR A 159 34.62 -20.60 -0.96
C TYR A 159 35.20 -21.93 -1.45
N CYS A 160 35.91 -21.90 -2.58
CA CYS A 160 36.55 -23.05 -3.18
C CYS A 160 37.73 -23.58 -2.35
N GLU A 161 38.34 -22.71 -1.53
CA GLU A 161 39.47 -23.02 -0.65
C GLU A 161 39.01 -23.30 0.80
N ALA A 162 37.78 -22.93 1.14
CA ALA A 162 37.21 -23.17 2.45
C ALA A 162 37.12 -24.67 2.76
N THR A 163 37.65 -25.05 3.93
CA THR A 163 37.55 -26.41 4.46
C THR A 163 36.10 -26.79 4.74
N PHE A 164 35.82 -28.10 4.77
CA PHE A 164 34.49 -28.61 5.12
C PHE A 164 33.98 -28.07 6.47
N GLN A 165 34.87 -27.96 7.46
CA GLN A 165 34.54 -27.44 8.78
C GLN A 165 34.13 -25.95 8.73
N GLN A 166 34.83 -25.13 7.93
CA GLN A 166 34.48 -23.72 7.76
C GLN A 166 33.13 -23.55 7.06
N LYS A 167 32.84 -24.36 6.03
CA LYS A 167 31.53 -24.36 5.37
C LYS A 167 30.41 -24.78 6.31
N ALA A 168 30.63 -25.81 7.13
CA ALA A 168 29.66 -26.25 8.14
C ALA A 168 29.41 -25.17 9.21
N LEU A 169 30.46 -24.48 9.66
CA LEU A 169 30.33 -23.34 10.59
C LEU A 169 29.58 -22.18 9.95
N ALA A 170 29.85 -21.84 8.69
CA ALA A 170 29.13 -20.80 7.96
C ALA A 170 27.62 -21.10 7.92
N VAL A 171 27.25 -22.33 7.55
CA VAL A 171 25.84 -22.76 7.52
C VAL A 171 25.19 -22.66 8.91
N ALA A 172 25.88 -23.10 9.96
CA ALA A 172 25.35 -23.04 11.32
C ALA A 172 25.16 -21.60 11.82
N SER A 173 26.14 -20.72 11.57
CA SER A 173 26.07 -19.29 11.90
C SER A 173 24.91 -18.61 11.17
N LEU A 174 24.78 -18.86 9.87
CA LEU A 174 23.71 -18.32 9.04
C LEU A 174 22.32 -18.76 9.51
N GLN A 175 22.16 -20.04 9.83
CA GLN A 175 20.90 -20.55 10.36
C GLN A 175 20.54 -19.86 11.68
N GLN A 176 21.52 -19.65 12.55
CA GLN A 176 21.32 -18.99 13.83
C GLN A 176 20.97 -17.50 13.67
N GLU A 177 21.61 -16.81 12.73
CA GLU A 177 21.40 -15.38 12.44
C GLU A 177 20.01 -15.14 11.83
N LEU A 178 19.59 -16.02 10.93
CA LEU A 178 18.35 -15.88 10.16
C LEU A 178 17.17 -16.69 10.70
N LYS A 179 17.32 -17.30 11.89
CA LYS A 179 16.29 -18.14 12.52
C LYS A 179 14.96 -17.43 12.74
N ASP A 180 14.99 -16.11 12.93
CA ASP A 180 13.79 -15.30 13.21
C ASP A 180 13.08 -14.89 11.91
N HIS A 181 13.75 -15.04 10.76
CA HIS A 181 13.25 -14.63 9.44
C HIS A 181 12.74 -15.79 8.59
N PHE A 182 13.28 -17.00 8.79
CA PHE A 182 12.86 -18.20 8.07
C PHE A 182 12.30 -19.22 9.05
N PRO A 183 11.19 -19.92 8.70
CA PRO A 183 10.80 -21.11 9.44
C PRO A 183 11.94 -22.15 9.41
N PRO A 184 11.94 -23.14 10.31
CA PRO A 184 13.03 -24.11 10.41
C PRO A 184 13.21 -24.88 9.09
N LEU A 185 14.18 -24.44 8.29
CA LEU A 185 14.59 -25.09 7.06
C LEU A 185 15.62 -26.19 7.35
N PRO A 186 15.61 -27.29 6.58
CA PRO A 186 16.57 -28.38 6.78
C PRO A 186 17.99 -27.92 6.43
N LEU A 187 18.98 -28.29 7.26
CA LEU A 187 20.41 -27.95 7.06
C LEU A 187 20.94 -28.25 5.64
N PRO A 188 20.59 -29.37 4.99
CA PRO A 188 21.00 -29.62 3.60
C PRO A 188 20.58 -28.53 2.62
N ARG A 189 19.45 -27.84 2.87
CA ARG A 189 18.99 -26.75 2.01
C ARG A 189 19.91 -25.54 2.12
N TRP A 190 20.24 -25.13 3.34
CA TRP A 190 21.21 -24.07 3.60
C TRP A 190 22.55 -24.36 2.93
N ALA A 191 23.06 -25.58 3.11
CA ALA A 191 24.30 -26.01 2.47
C ALA A 191 24.21 -25.96 0.94
N THR A 192 23.11 -26.46 0.35
CA THR A 192 22.91 -26.46 -1.11
C THR A 192 22.87 -25.04 -1.69
N GLU A 193 22.16 -24.11 -1.04
CA GLU A 193 22.11 -22.72 -1.51
C GLU A 193 23.43 -21.98 -1.33
N LEU A 194 24.15 -22.26 -0.23
CA LEU A 194 25.48 -21.71 0.00
C LEU A 194 26.50 -22.25 -1.02
N ASP A 195 26.48 -23.55 -1.28
CA ASP A 195 27.29 -24.21 -2.31
C ASP A 195 26.98 -23.62 -3.69
N ALA A 196 25.71 -23.38 -4.01
CA ALA A 196 25.34 -22.84 -5.31
C ALA A 196 25.68 -21.35 -5.50
N LEU A 197 25.96 -20.61 -4.42
CA LEU A 197 26.37 -19.20 -4.46
C LEU A 197 27.90 -19.05 -4.49
N HIS A 198 28.64 -20.01 -3.91
CA HIS A 198 30.09 -19.96 -3.72
C HIS A 198 30.62 -18.61 -3.16
N PRO A 199 30.03 -18.06 -2.08
CA PRO A 199 30.43 -16.76 -1.56
C PRO A 199 31.72 -16.83 -0.76
N ASP A 200 32.50 -15.76 -0.76
CA ASP A 200 33.71 -15.72 0.06
C ASP A 200 33.35 -15.65 1.54
N LEU A 201 34.08 -16.41 2.35
CA LEU A 201 33.83 -16.52 3.79
C LEU A 201 34.79 -15.60 4.54
N TRP A 202 34.25 -14.74 5.41
CA TRP A 202 35.03 -13.90 6.29
C TRP A 202 35.12 -14.58 7.66
N ILE A 203 36.34 -14.95 8.06
CA ILE A 203 36.56 -15.77 9.26
C ILE A 203 37.25 -14.93 10.32
N GLU A 204 36.59 -14.75 11.46
CA GLU A 204 37.13 -14.13 12.66
C GLU A 204 37.08 -15.13 13.82
N GLY A 205 38.19 -15.85 14.03
CA GLY A 205 38.27 -16.91 15.03
C GLY A 205 37.36 -18.11 14.72
N GLN A 206 36.24 -18.22 15.45
CA GLN A 206 35.21 -19.25 15.24
C GLN A 206 33.94 -18.72 14.58
N VAL A 207 33.87 -17.40 14.34
CA VAL A 207 32.75 -16.77 13.68
C VAL A 207 33.05 -16.74 12.18
N VAL A 208 32.06 -17.13 11.39
CA VAL A 208 32.12 -17.04 9.93
C VAL A 208 30.97 -16.14 9.49
N GLU A 209 31.32 -15.04 8.85
CA GLU A 209 30.39 -14.05 8.32
C GLU A 209 30.45 -14.08 6.78
N LEU A 210 29.38 -13.63 6.15
CA LEU A 210 29.34 -13.35 4.72
C LEU A 210 29.33 -11.85 4.49
N ASP A 211 29.83 -11.42 3.33
CA ASP A 211 29.58 -10.05 2.90
C ASP A 211 28.07 -9.81 2.78
N TYR A 212 27.67 -8.55 3.00
CA TYR A 212 26.27 -8.15 2.97
C TYR A 212 25.59 -8.47 1.64
N ALA A 213 26.30 -8.32 0.52
CA ALA A 213 25.77 -8.64 -0.80
C ALA A 213 25.47 -10.14 -0.95
N ASP A 214 26.36 -10.99 -0.43
CA ASP A 214 26.22 -12.45 -0.51
C ASP A 214 25.14 -12.96 0.45
N LEU A 215 25.06 -12.42 1.67
CA LEU A 215 23.98 -12.70 2.62
C LEU A 215 22.61 -12.33 2.00
N THR A 216 22.54 -11.19 1.32
CA THR A 216 21.32 -10.74 0.62
C THR A 216 20.94 -11.67 -0.53
N GLN A 217 21.90 -12.21 -1.28
CA GLN A 217 21.63 -13.18 -2.33
C GLN A 217 21.19 -14.53 -1.76
N LEU A 218 21.84 -15.00 -0.70
CA LEU A 218 21.50 -16.26 -0.04
C LEU A 218 20.08 -16.22 0.53
N THR A 219 19.73 -15.16 1.26
CA THR A 219 18.38 -14.96 1.82
C THR A 219 17.30 -14.94 0.74
N GLN A 220 17.56 -14.32 -0.42
CA GLN A 220 16.62 -14.35 -1.56
C GLN A 220 16.46 -15.76 -2.13
N ARG A 221 17.56 -16.50 -2.32
CA ARG A 221 17.50 -17.87 -2.83
C ARG A 221 16.77 -18.79 -1.87
N LEU A 222 17.03 -18.65 -0.58
CA LEU A 222 16.30 -19.33 0.46
C LEU A 222 14.82 -18.98 0.40
N ALA A 223 14.45 -17.70 0.33
CA ALA A 223 13.05 -17.26 0.22
C ALA A 223 12.30 -17.80 -1.02
N MET A 224 13.02 -18.14 -2.09
CA MET A 224 12.45 -18.77 -3.29
C MET A 224 12.38 -20.31 -3.22
N ALA A 225 12.83 -20.93 -2.12
CA ALA A 225 12.76 -22.38 -1.96
C ALA A 225 11.29 -22.83 -1.94
N PRO A 226 10.91 -23.86 -2.74
CA PRO A 226 9.52 -24.33 -2.83
C PRO A 226 9.01 -24.97 -1.53
N GLU A 227 9.93 -25.30 -0.62
CA GLU A 227 9.65 -25.88 0.70
C GLU A 227 9.15 -24.83 1.70
N LEU A 228 9.35 -23.54 1.43
CA LEU A 228 8.87 -22.48 2.29
C LEU A 228 7.38 -22.23 2.06
N PRO A 229 6.56 -22.17 3.11
CA PRO A 229 5.27 -21.54 3.00
C PRO A 229 5.49 -20.10 2.50
N MET A 230 4.59 -19.61 1.64
CA MET A 230 4.68 -18.27 1.07
C MET A 230 4.91 -17.26 2.20
N ILE A 231 6.12 -16.68 2.25
CA ILE A 231 6.52 -15.78 3.33
C ILE A 231 5.66 -14.52 3.20
N ASP A 232 4.95 -14.18 4.27
CA ASP A 232 4.16 -12.95 4.37
C ASP A 232 4.82 -12.03 5.42
N PRO A 233 5.45 -10.92 5.02
CA PRO A 233 5.50 -10.35 3.66
C PRO A 233 6.60 -10.98 2.76
N PRO A 234 6.45 -10.92 1.42
CA PRO A 234 7.46 -11.43 0.50
C PRO A 234 8.79 -10.70 0.67
N VAL A 235 9.89 -11.44 0.64
CA VAL A 235 11.23 -10.84 0.63
C VAL A 235 11.52 -10.31 -0.77
N TYR A 236 11.52 -8.99 -0.92
CA TYR A 236 11.80 -8.32 -2.19
C TYR A 236 13.29 -7.96 -2.31
N ASN A 237 13.86 -8.14 -3.50
CA ASN A 237 15.25 -7.78 -3.76
C ASN A 237 15.41 -6.33 -4.28
N HIS A 238 16.64 -5.80 -4.27
CA HIS A 238 16.91 -4.44 -4.78
C HIS A 238 16.54 -4.27 -6.25
N ARG A 239 16.60 -5.34 -7.05
CA ARG A 239 16.15 -5.32 -8.45
C ARG A 239 14.62 -5.14 -8.53
N ALA A 240 13.86 -5.82 -7.68
CA ALA A 240 12.42 -5.64 -7.54
C ALA A 240 12.10 -4.22 -7.11
N ARG A 241 12.84 -3.65 -6.14
CA ARG A 241 12.74 -2.23 -5.76
C ARG A 241 12.96 -1.30 -6.95
N TYR A 242 14.04 -1.50 -7.71
CA TYR A 242 14.34 -0.68 -8.90
C TYR A 242 13.21 -0.76 -9.93
N LEU A 243 12.73 -1.97 -10.24
CA LEU A 243 11.63 -2.17 -11.18
C LEU A 243 10.32 -1.56 -10.66
N ALA A 244 10.05 -1.66 -9.36
CA ALA A 244 8.89 -1.07 -8.71
C ALA A 244 8.93 0.46 -8.81
N ARG A 245 10.07 1.10 -8.53
CA ARG A 245 10.26 2.55 -8.73
C ARG A 245 10.00 2.97 -10.18
N ARG A 246 10.64 2.28 -11.14
CA ARG A 246 10.47 2.56 -12.58
C ARG A 246 9.00 2.42 -13.00
N GLN A 247 8.30 1.40 -12.50
CA GLN A 247 6.88 1.19 -12.79
C GLN A 247 5.98 2.25 -12.13
N ALA A 248 6.30 2.69 -10.91
CA ALA A 248 5.60 3.78 -10.24
C ALA A 248 5.74 5.10 -11.01
N GLU A 249 6.93 5.39 -11.54
CA GLU A 249 7.19 6.54 -12.41
C GLU A 249 6.33 6.50 -13.69
N TYR A 250 6.21 5.36 -14.38
CA TYR A 250 5.29 5.25 -15.52
C TYR A 250 3.83 5.37 -15.14
N THR A 251 3.46 4.90 -13.96
CA THR A 251 2.09 5.05 -13.46
C THR A 251 1.76 6.53 -13.31
N GLN A 252 2.68 7.32 -12.75
CA GLN A 252 2.53 8.78 -12.65
C GLN A 252 2.47 9.46 -14.02
N GLN A 253 3.38 9.11 -14.94
CA GLN A 253 3.36 9.63 -16.31
C GLN A 253 2.06 9.27 -17.05
N ALA A 254 1.55 8.06 -16.85
CA ALA A 254 0.29 7.61 -17.44
C ALA A 254 -0.93 8.34 -16.85
N ILE A 255 -0.92 8.67 -15.55
CA ILE A 255 -1.97 9.49 -14.92
C ILE A 255 -1.97 10.91 -15.51
N ALA A 256 -0.80 11.50 -15.77
CA ALA A 256 -0.67 12.79 -16.43
C ALA A 256 -1.19 12.71 -17.89
N ALA A 257 -0.75 11.70 -18.65
CA ALA A 257 -1.21 11.47 -20.03
C ALA A 257 -2.73 11.21 -20.10
N LEU A 258 -3.32 10.58 -19.07
CA LEU A 258 -4.76 10.39 -18.97
C LEU A 258 -5.51 11.73 -18.92
N ALA A 259 -4.97 12.75 -18.24
CA ALA A 259 -5.57 14.08 -18.22
C ALA A 259 -5.54 14.75 -19.60
N GLU A 260 -4.49 14.56 -20.38
CA GLU A 260 -4.44 15.03 -21.78
C GLU A 260 -5.44 14.29 -22.67
N LEU A 261 -5.60 12.97 -22.46
CA LEU A 261 -6.57 12.13 -23.15
C LEU A 261 -8.02 12.58 -22.91
N GLU A 262 -8.33 13.06 -21.71
CA GLU A 262 -9.64 13.62 -21.38
C GLU A 262 -9.92 14.94 -22.07
N GLN A 263 -8.89 15.77 -22.26
CA GLN A 263 -9.02 17.04 -22.99
C GLN A 263 -9.23 16.79 -24.49
N ASN A 264 -8.56 15.77 -25.06
CA ASN A 264 -8.64 15.45 -26.49
C ASN A 264 -8.82 13.94 -26.74
N PRO A 265 -10.06 13.40 -26.61
CA PRO A 265 -10.31 11.96 -26.70
C PRO A 265 -10.00 11.31 -28.05
N SER A 266 -9.91 12.11 -29.13
CA SER A 266 -9.63 11.66 -30.50
C SER A 266 -8.16 11.76 -30.91
N ALA A 267 -7.29 12.36 -30.08
CA ALA A 267 -5.89 12.58 -30.43
C ALA A 267 -5.06 11.28 -30.45
N TYR A 268 -5.53 10.24 -29.76
CA TYR A 268 -4.79 9.00 -29.55
C TYR A 268 -5.52 7.79 -30.13
N GLY A 269 -4.77 6.88 -30.75
CA GLY A 269 -5.27 5.60 -31.22
C GLY A 269 -5.77 4.71 -30.07
N PRO A 270 -6.58 3.67 -30.39
CA PRO A 270 -7.16 2.78 -29.39
C PRO A 270 -6.10 2.05 -28.55
N ASP A 271 -4.98 1.64 -29.16
CA ASP A 271 -3.90 0.90 -28.48
C ASP A 271 -3.13 1.78 -27.50
N THR A 272 -2.77 3.00 -27.91
CA THR A 272 -2.12 3.99 -27.04
C THR A 272 -2.99 4.31 -25.84
N ARG A 273 -4.29 4.50 -26.07
CA ARG A 273 -5.26 4.71 -24.99
C ARG A 273 -5.33 3.50 -24.06
N GLY A 274 -5.40 2.28 -24.60
CA GLY A 274 -5.40 1.06 -23.80
C GLY A 274 -4.15 0.91 -22.92
N LEU A 275 -2.97 1.27 -23.45
CA LEU A 275 -1.72 1.25 -22.70
C LEU A 275 -1.71 2.27 -21.55
N ILE A 276 -2.07 3.53 -21.83
CA ILE A 276 -2.13 4.59 -20.82
C ILE A 276 -3.08 4.18 -19.68
N LEU A 277 -4.25 3.63 -20.02
CA LEU A 277 -5.22 3.18 -19.03
C LEU A 277 -4.67 2.04 -18.16
N LYS A 278 -4.04 1.04 -18.76
CA LYS A 278 -3.43 -0.07 -18.01
C LYS A 278 -2.31 0.39 -17.08
N LEU A 279 -1.47 1.32 -17.53
CA LEU A 279 -0.39 1.87 -16.72
C LEU A 279 -0.93 2.75 -15.59
N ALA A 280 -1.96 3.58 -15.85
CA ALA A 280 -2.53 4.48 -14.86
C ALA A 280 -3.26 3.75 -13.71
N ILE A 281 -3.80 2.55 -13.96
CA ILE A 281 -4.37 1.70 -12.90
C ILE A 281 -3.30 1.31 -11.86
N GLY A 282 -2.04 1.21 -12.28
CA GLY A 282 -0.94 0.77 -11.44
C GLY A 282 -0.91 -0.75 -11.24
N ASN A 283 -0.01 -1.21 -10.37
CA ASN A 283 0.15 -2.61 -10.02
C ASN A 283 0.31 -2.72 -8.50
N GLY A 284 -0.56 -3.50 -7.83
CA GLY A 284 -0.54 -3.66 -6.37
C GLY A 284 0.81 -4.18 -5.84
N VAL A 285 1.47 -5.05 -6.59
CA VAL A 285 2.80 -5.58 -6.24
C VAL A 285 3.84 -4.46 -6.15
N VAL A 286 3.73 -3.43 -6.99
CA VAL A 286 4.64 -2.26 -6.93
C VAL A 286 4.47 -1.54 -5.61
N THR A 287 3.22 -1.36 -5.15
CA THR A 287 2.94 -0.73 -3.86
C THR A 287 3.49 -1.58 -2.71
N GLU A 288 3.29 -2.89 -2.73
CA GLU A 288 3.82 -3.80 -1.71
C GLU A 288 5.35 -3.78 -1.65
N VAL A 289 6.02 -3.83 -2.81
CA VAL A 289 7.49 -3.73 -2.89
C VAL A 289 7.96 -2.40 -2.31
N LEU A 290 7.39 -1.27 -2.75
CA LEU A 290 7.79 0.04 -2.26
C LEU A 290 7.50 0.21 -0.76
N GLN A 291 6.40 -0.36 -0.26
CA GLN A 291 6.06 -0.36 1.16
C GLN A 291 7.08 -1.16 1.98
N ALA A 292 7.52 -2.33 1.50
CA ALA A 292 8.56 -3.12 2.15
C ALA A 292 9.91 -2.38 2.26
N PHE A 293 10.19 -1.45 1.34
CA PHE A 293 11.37 -0.58 1.37
C PHE A 293 11.14 0.78 2.06
N GLY A 294 9.97 1.03 2.64
CA GLY A 294 9.64 2.30 3.31
C GLY A 294 9.51 3.49 2.35
N GLU A 295 9.19 3.25 1.08
CA GLU A 295 9.11 4.26 0.02
C GLU A 295 7.72 4.49 -0.53
N ALA A 296 6.71 3.81 0.01
CA ALA A 296 5.33 3.94 -0.47
C ALA A 296 4.89 5.42 -0.53
N ASP A 297 5.25 6.22 0.47
CA ASP A 297 4.85 7.64 0.59
C ASP A 297 5.42 8.53 -0.53
N ASN A 298 6.61 8.23 -1.04
CA ASN A 298 7.24 8.99 -2.13
C ASN A 298 6.44 8.88 -3.44
N TYR A 299 5.69 7.80 -3.58
CA TYR A 299 4.88 7.50 -4.76
C TYR A 299 3.38 7.51 -4.45
N ALA A 300 2.99 7.83 -3.21
CA ALA A 300 1.61 7.85 -2.72
C ALA A 300 0.78 9.05 -3.20
N GLN A 301 1.04 9.54 -4.43
CA GLN A 301 -0.05 10.11 -5.22
C GLN A 301 -1.00 8.96 -5.50
N HIS A 302 -1.87 8.67 -4.52
CA HIS A 302 -2.85 7.62 -4.62
C HIS A 302 -3.58 7.81 -5.97
N PRO A 303 -3.86 6.74 -6.72
CA PRO A 303 -4.67 6.83 -7.94
C PRO A 303 -6.08 7.42 -7.69
N ASN A 304 -6.41 7.70 -6.44
CA ASN A 304 -7.63 8.37 -5.96
C ASN A 304 -7.45 9.87 -5.65
N GLN A 305 -6.22 10.40 -5.69
CA GLN A 305 -5.89 11.82 -5.41
C GLN A 305 -5.45 12.55 -6.68
N VAL A 306 -6.15 12.32 -7.79
CA VAL A 306 -6.04 13.20 -8.95
C VAL A 306 -6.80 14.50 -8.64
N PRO A 307 -6.33 15.70 -9.06
CA PRO A 307 -7.12 16.92 -8.98
C PRO A 307 -8.50 16.71 -9.61
N GLY A 308 -9.54 16.79 -8.77
CA GLY A 308 -10.92 16.44 -9.14
C GLY A 308 -11.54 15.31 -8.31
N GLY A 309 -10.75 14.60 -7.48
CA GLY A 309 -11.24 13.64 -6.49
C GLY A 309 -11.79 12.33 -7.05
N ALA A 310 -11.81 12.16 -8.37
CA ALA A 310 -12.27 10.95 -9.01
C ALA A 310 -11.13 9.92 -9.11
N THR A 311 -11.42 8.65 -8.79
CA THR A 311 -10.46 7.56 -8.96
C THR A 311 -10.16 7.33 -10.45
N VAL A 312 -9.00 6.76 -10.79
CA VAL A 312 -8.67 6.37 -12.18
C VAL A 312 -9.80 5.51 -12.79
N ASN A 313 -10.43 4.64 -11.98
CA ASN A 313 -11.57 3.82 -12.40
C ASN A 313 -12.83 4.64 -12.71
N GLU A 314 -13.11 5.70 -11.94
CA GLU A 314 -14.24 6.59 -12.21
C GLU A 314 -14.03 7.42 -13.48
N ARG A 315 -12.80 7.91 -13.70
CA ARG A 315 -12.40 8.61 -14.94
C ARG A 315 -12.53 7.68 -16.16
N LEU A 316 -12.05 6.45 -16.02
CA LEU A 316 -12.22 5.37 -16.99
C LEU A 316 -13.68 5.13 -17.35
N PHE A 317 -14.54 5.03 -16.33
CA PHE A 317 -15.96 4.82 -16.51
C PHE A 317 -16.61 5.99 -17.25
N ALA A 318 -16.30 7.23 -16.88
CA ALA A 318 -16.79 8.44 -17.56
C ALA A 318 -16.40 8.47 -19.04
N LEU A 319 -15.15 8.14 -19.34
CA LEU A 319 -14.60 8.07 -20.70
C LEU A 319 -15.26 6.98 -21.57
N HIS A 320 -15.59 5.82 -20.99
CA HIS A 320 -16.34 4.78 -21.69
C HIS A 320 -17.82 5.15 -21.89
N TRP A 321 -18.42 5.80 -20.89
CA TRP A 321 -19.82 6.22 -20.91
C TRP A 321 -20.10 7.26 -21.99
N GLN A 322 -19.19 8.21 -22.21
CA GLN A 322 -19.31 9.20 -23.29
C GLN A 322 -19.36 8.54 -24.67
N LYS A 323 -18.59 7.47 -24.91
CA LYS A 323 -18.60 6.72 -26.16
C LYS A 323 -19.96 6.06 -26.42
N ILE A 324 -20.56 5.47 -25.37
CA ILE A 324 -21.89 4.84 -25.45
C ILE A 324 -22.95 5.89 -25.79
N LYS A 325 -22.95 7.04 -25.11
CA LYS A 325 -23.88 8.14 -25.41
C LYS A 325 -23.75 8.66 -26.84
N ALA A 326 -22.53 8.86 -27.32
CA ALA A 326 -22.28 9.30 -28.69
C ALA A 326 -22.81 8.29 -29.73
N SER A 327 -22.67 6.98 -29.46
CA SER A 327 -23.18 5.93 -30.34
C SER A 327 -24.69 5.76 -30.32
N SER A 328 -25.37 6.08 -29.21
CA SER A 328 -26.83 5.93 -29.09
C SER A 328 -27.60 7.13 -29.64
N PHE A 329 -26.94 8.27 -29.85
CA PHE A 329 -27.58 9.50 -30.34
C PHE A 329 -27.58 9.65 -31.86
N TYR A 330 -26.95 8.74 -32.60
CA TYR A 330 -27.15 8.63 -34.04
C TYR A 330 -28.31 7.67 -34.31
N PRO A 331 -29.53 8.15 -34.59
CA PRO A 331 -30.61 7.28 -35.04
C PRO A 331 -30.15 6.57 -36.32
N LYS A 332 -30.32 5.25 -36.37
CA LYS A 332 -30.05 4.43 -37.55
C LYS A 332 -30.99 4.75 -38.73
N ASP A 333 -31.91 5.69 -38.56
CA ASP A 333 -32.94 6.06 -39.53
C ASP A 333 -32.45 7.19 -40.45
N ALA A 334 -31.48 6.86 -41.29
CA ALA A 334 -31.17 7.63 -42.50
C ALA A 334 -30.50 6.71 -43.53
N ARG A 335 -31.19 5.63 -43.91
CA ARG A 335 -30.97 4.95 -45.18
C ARG A 335 -32.31 4.81 -45.88
N GLN A 336 -32.46 5.65 -46.91
CA GLN A 336 -33.41 5.49 -48.01
C GLN A 336 -33.09 4.22 -48.79
#